data_AF-A0A2J6ICT3-F1
#
_entry.id   AF-A0A2J6ICT3-F1
#
_cell.length_a   1.000
_cell.length_b   1.000
_cell.length_c   1.000
_cell.angle_alpha   90.00
_cell.angle_beta   90.00
_cell.angle_gamma   90.00
#
_symmetry.space_group_name_H-M   'P 1'
#
loop_
_entity.id
_entity.type
_entity.pdbx_description
1 polymer ?
#
loop_
_entity_poly.entity_id
_entity_poly.type
_entity_poly.pdbx_seq_one_letter_code
_entity_poly.pdbx_strand_id
1 'polypeptide(L)' 'MNGFTLSLNDHNEIVCSCMAITRGNILESISNGNNTIELIGSDIEAGLICETCHEDIEQIIKDRS' A
#
# COMPACT_ATOMS: atom_id res chain seq x y z
N MET A 1 -27.08 5.21 -5.06
CA MET A 1 -25.67 5.47 -4.67
C MET A 1 -25.06 4.13 -4.35
N ASN A 2 -24.55 3.47 -5.38
CA ASN A 2 -24.13 2.08 -5.40
C ASN A 2 -22.82 2.08 -6.20
N GLY A 3 -21.80 2.68 -5.59
CA GLY A 3 -20.45 2.83 -6.14
C GLY A 3 -19.34 2.58 -5.12
N PHE A 4 -19.66 2.13 -3.91
CA PHE A 4 -18.70 2.04 -2.81
C PHE A 4 -17.98 0.68 -2.69
N THR A 5 -18.39 -0.33 -3.46
CA THR A 5 -17.85 -1.70 -3.34
C THR A 5 -16.73 -2.01 -4.34
N LEU A 6 -16.42 -1.11 -5.28
CA LEU A 6 -15.41 -1.37 -6.32
C LEU A 6 -13.96 -1.02 -5.90
N SER A 7 -13.75 -0.33 -4.78
CA SER A 7 -12.43 0.28 -4.46
C SER A 7 -11.50 -0.55 -3.56
N LEU A 8 -11.99 -1.56 -2.85
CA LEU A 8 -11.17 -2.27 -1.83
C LEU A 8 -9.96 -3.03 -2.42
N ASN A 9 -9.92 -3.25 -3.74
CA ASN A 9 -8.84 -3.96 -4.44
C ASN A 9 -8.45 -3.30 -5.77
N ASP A 10 -8.63 -1.99 -5.90
CA ASP A 10 -8.13 -1.30 -7.09
C ASP A 10 -6.60 -1.20 -7.03
N HIS A 11 -5.91 -1.85 -7.95
CA HIS A 11 -4.45 -1.79 -8.05
C HIS A 11 -3.93 -0.37 -8.33
N ASN A 12 -4.75 0.50 -8.92
CA ASN A 12 -4.37 1.87 -9.26
C ASN A 12 -4.70 2.88 -8.14
N GLU A 13 -5.32 2.43 -7.05
CA GLU A 13 -5.57 3.27 -5.87
C GLU A 13 -4.26 3.82 -5.34
N ILE A 14 -4.14 5.15 -5.23
CA ILE A 14 -2.99 5.80 -4.59
C ILE A 14 -3.11 5.62 -3.08
N VAL A 15 -2.19 4.87 -2.50
CA VAL A 15 -2.10 4.61 -1.06
C VAL A 15 -1.13 5.60 -0.40
N CYS A 16 0.04 5.84 -0.99
CA CYS A 16 0.95 6.88 -0.52
C CYS A 16 0.88 8.08 -1.46
N SER A 17 0.13 9.12 -1.08
CA SER A 17 0.00 10.35 -1.87
C SER A 17 1.30 11.16 -1.94
N CYS A 18 2.14 11.10 -0.90
CA CYS A 18 3.43 11.80 -0.84
C CYS A 18 4.38 11.36 -1.95
N MET A 19 4.38 10.06 -2.29
CA MET A 19 5.26 9.46 -3.30
C MET A 19 4.51 8.91 -4.52
N ALA A 20 3.20 9.18 -4.62
CA ALA A 20 2.31 8.65 -5.65
C ALA A 20 2.35 7.11 -5.81
N ILE A 21 2.52 6.39 -4.70
CA ILE A 21 2.60 4.92 -4.69
C ILE A 21 1.20 4.32 -4.64
N THR A 22 0.96 3.33 -5.49
CA THR A 22 -0.33 2.65 -5.61
C THR A 22 -0.41 1.38 -4.77
N ARG A 23 -1.63 0.88 -4.53
CA ARG A 23 -1.88 -0.45 -3.95
C ARG A 23 -1.15 -1.54 -4.73
N GLY A 24 -1.13 -1.44 -6.06
CA GLY A 24 -0.42 -2.39 -6.93
C GLY A 24 1.07 -2.47 -6.64
N ASN A 25 1.74 -1.33 -6.42
CA ASN A 25 3.16 -1.30 -6.06
C ASN A 25 3.42 -1.97 -4.71
N ILE A 26 2.56 -1.73 -3.72
CA ILE A 26 2.68 -2.36 -2.40
C ILE A 26 2.51 -3.88 -2.49
N LEU A 27 1.53 -4.34 -3.27
CA LEU A 27 1.28 -5.77 -3.49
C LEU A 27 2.43 -6.46 -4.23
N GLU A 28 3.08 -5.77 -5.18
CA GLU A 28 4.28 -6.24 -5.84
C GLU A 28 5.45 -6.37 -4.85
N SER A 29 5.66 -5.36 -4.00
CA SER A 29 6.68 -5.40 -2.93
C SER A 29 6.45 -6.57 -1.95
N ILE A 30 5.20 -6.81 -1.56
CA ILE A 30 4.82 -7.98 -0.74
C ILE A 30 5.13 -9.29 -1.47
N SER A 31 4.86 -9.36 -2.78
CA SER A 31 5.16 -10.54 -3.59
C SER A 31 6.66 -10.81 -3.72
N ASN A 32 7.50 -9.77 -3.57
CA ASN A 32 8.96 -9.88 -3.47
C ASN A 32 9.46 -10.29 -2.07
N GLY A 33 8.55 -10.48 -1.10
CA GLY A 33 8.85 -10.97 0.24
C GLY A 33 8.91 -9.89 1.32
N ASN A 34 8.62 -8.63 0.99
CA ASN A 34 8.61 -7.54 1.98
C ASN A 34 7.31 -7.55 2.79
N ASN A 35 7.40 -7.78 4.10
CA ASN A 35 6.24 -7.97 4.97
C ASN A 35 6.17 -6.97 6.14
N THR A 36 6.97 -5.91 6.11
CA THR A 36 6.90 -4.80 7.08
C THR A 36 6.91 -3.47 6.34
N ILE A 37 6.41 -2.42 7.01
CA ILE A 37 6.41 -1.06 6.46
C ILE A 37 7.83 -0.60 6.15
N GLU A 38 8.82 -0.96 6.97
CA GLU A 38 10.22 -0.60 6.76
C GLU A 38 10.81 -1.25 5.52
N LEU A 39 10.51 -2.54 5.29
CA LEU A 39 10.97 -3.26 4.10
C LEU A 39 10.31 -2.72 2.84
N ILE A 40 8.99 -2.50 2.87
CA ILE A 40 8.25 -1.92 1.75
C ILE A 40 8.71 -0.49 1.48
N GLY A 41 8.89 0.33 2.51
CA GLY A 41 9.39 1.70 2.38
C GLY A 41 10.79 1.76 1.84
N SER A 42 11.66 0.81 2.19
CA SER A 42 13.02 0.74 1.62
C SER A 42 13.04 0.30 0.15
N ASP A 43 12.02 -0.43 -0.30
CA ASP A 43 11.89 -0.94 -1.68
C ASP A 43 11.25 0.08 -2.62
N ILE A 44 10.16 0.73 -2.19
CA ILE A 44 9.32 1.60 -3.05
C ILE A 44 9.06 3.00 -2.47
N GLU A 45 9.79 3.40 -1.43
CA GLU A 45 9.72 4.73 -0.80
C GLU A 45 8.37 5.09 -0.16
N ALA A 46 7.48 4.11 0.03
CA ALA A 46 6.20 4.30 0.71
C ALA A 46 6.38 4.45 2.24
N GLY A 47 5.66 5.39 2.85
CA GLY A 47 5.63 5.51 4.32
C GLY A 47 6.86 6.16 4.98
N LEU A 48 7.86 6.64 4.25
CA LEU A 48 9.09 7.15 4.89
C LEU A 48 9.05 8.65 5.31
N ILE A 49 8.11 9.44 4.80
CA ILE A 49 8.12 10.90 4.94
C ILE A 49 7.03 11.38 5.89
N CYS A 50 5.78 11.18 5.48
CA CYS A 50 4.61 11.78 6.11
C CYS A 50 3.84 10.77 6.97
N GLU A 51 4.17 9.47 6.85
CA GLU A 51 3.63 8.33 7.62
C GLU A 51 2.10 8.12 7.55
N THR A 52 1.36 9.03 6.91
CA THR A 52 -0.11 8.99 6.77
C THR A 52 -0.68 7.72 6.13
N CYS A 53 0.12 7.01 5.33
CA CYS A 53 -0.28 5.78 4.65
C CYS A 53 0.09 4.50 5.42
N HIS A 54 0.69 4.60 6.62
CA HIS A 54 1.12 3.43 7.41
C HIS A 54 -0.04 2.51 7.75
N GLU A 55 -1.17 3.06 8.22
CA GLU A 55 -2.35 2.26 8.57
C GLU A 55 -2.88 1.48 7.35
N ASP A 56 -2.94 2.12 6.19
CA ASP A 56 -3.38 1.48 4.95
C ASP A 56 -2.41 0.37 4.49
N ILE A 57 -1.09 0.64 4.56
CA ILE A 57 -0.05 -0.36 4.25
C ILE A 57 -0.15 -1.55 5.20
N GLU A 58 -0.34 -1.32 6.50
CA GLU A 58 -0.52 -2.41 7.48
C GLU A 58 -1.75 -3.26 7.17
N GLN A 59 -2.88 -2.64 6.81
CA GLN A 59 -4.07 -3.38 6.41
C GLN A 59 -3.81 -4.21 5.16
N ILE A 60 -3.10 -3.66 4.16
CA ILE A 60 -2.74 -4.40 2.95
C ILE A 60 -1.87 -5.62 3.26
N ILE A 61 -0.88 -5.52 4.16
CA ILE A 61 -0.07 -6.71 4.50
C ILE A 61 -0.89 -7.73 5.29
N LYS A 62 -1.77 -7.27 6.21
CA LYS A 62 -2.66 -8.14 7.01
C LYS A 62 -3.65 -8.89 6.11
N ASP A 63 -4.24 -8.24 5.13
CA ASP A 63 -5.17 -8.86 4.17
C ASP A 63 -4.49 -9.91 3.25
N ARG A 64 -3.15 -9.88 3.17
CA ARG A 64 -2.34 -10.79 2.34
C ARG A 64 -1.63 -11.90 3.14
N SER A 65 -1.71 -11.87 4.46
CA SER A 65 -1.11 -12.86 5.39
C SER A 65 -2.11 -13.95 5.76
#